data_AF-A0A6N3FDZ4-F1
#
_entry.id   AF-A0A6N3FDZ4-F1
#
_cell.length_a   1.000
_cell.length_b   1.000
_cell.length_c   1.000
_cell.angle_alpha   90.00
_cell.angle_beta   90.00
_cell.angle_gamma   90.00
#
_symmetry.space_group_name_H-M   'P 1'
#
loop_
_entity.id
_entity.type
_entity.pdbx_description
1 polymer ?
#
loop_
_entity_poly.entity_id
_entity_poly.type
_entity_poly.pdbx_seq_one_letter_code
_entity_poly.pdbx_strand_id
1 'polypeptide(L)'
;MALLERVKTRLSDEEVIPEDTELEEYITTATDRINLRIGTAELPDGMQSIAVDVAVKLIRRKYYEGIVSEGADTLSTSFVANVLAEYESEFEQYIKNVNKRVVKFL
;
A
#
# COMPACT_ATOMS: atom_id res chain seq x y z
N MET A 1 -11.94 -5.76 10.20
CA MET A 1 -10.55 -6.13 10.57
C MET A 1 -9.68 -4.94 10.23
N ALA A 2 -8.87 -4.46 11.16
CA ALA A 2 -8.03 -3.28 10.91
C ALA A 2 -6.90 -3.66 9.94
N LEU A 3 -6.49 -2.73 9.06
CA LEU A 3 -5.40 -2.96 8.10
C LEU A 3 -4.10 -3.39 8.81
N LEU A 4 -3.85 -2.82 9.99
CA LEU A 4 -2.72 -3.14 10.85
C LEU A 4 -2.67 -4.62 11.24
N GLU A 5 -3.79 -5.22 11.63
CA GLU A 5 -3.85 -6.64 12.01
C GLU A 5 -3.47 -7.53 10.83
N ARG A 6 -3.91 -7.17 9.62
CA ARG A 6 -3.59 -7.90 8.39
C ARG A 6 -2.11 -7.80 8.03
N VAL A 7 -1.51 -6.62 8.22
CA VAL A 7 -0.07 -6.41 8.00
C VAL A 7 0.75 -7.24 9.00
N LYS A 8 0.42 -7.16 10.30
CA LYS A 8 1.07 -7.97 11.35
C LYS A 8 0.97 -9.47 11.06
N THR A 9 -0.19 -9.94 10.63
CA THR A 9 -0.39 -11.35 10.28
C THR A 9 0.51 -11.78 9.11
N ARG A 10 0.83 -10.89 8.16
CA ARG A 10 1.73 -11.21 7.03
C ARG A 10 3.21 -11.07 7.38
N LEU A 11 3.53 -10.35 8.45
CA LEU A 11 4.89 -10.18 8.98
C LEU A 11 5.19 -11.13 10.15
N SER A 12 4.26 -12.00 10.53
CA SER A 12 4.41 -12.85 11.73
C SER A 12 5.57 -13.85 11.64
N ASP A 13 6.07 -14.12 10.43
CA ASP A 13 7.21 -15.01 10.17
C ASP A 13 8.55 -14.26 10.08
N GLU A 14 8.54 -12.93 10.18
CA GLU A 14 9.76 -12.12 10.03
C GLU A 14 10.54 -12.03 11.34
N GLU A 15 11.86 -12.07 11.22
CA GLU A 15 12.79 -11.98 12.37
C GLU A 15 12.72 -10.61 13.06
N VAL A 16 12.40 -9.56 12.30
CA VAL A 16 12.23 -8.19 12.80
C VAL A 16 10.85 -7.68 12.42
N ILE A 17 9.99 -7.53 13.44
CA ILE A 17 8.67 -6.92 13.29
C ILE A 17 8.77 -5.45 13.74
N PRO A 18 8.46 -4.47 12.87
CA PRO A 18 8.46 -3.06 13.24
C PRO A 18 7.40 -2.73 14.31
N GLU A 19 7.58 -1.60 15.00
CA GLU A 19 6.59 -1.08 15.93
C GLU A 19 5.29 -0.68 15.22
N ASP A 20 4.19 -0.75 15.96
CA ASP A 20 2.84 -0.46 15.43
C ASP A 20 2.75 0.91 14.76
N THR A 21 3.33 1.94 15.38
CA THR A 21 3.36 3.30 14.82
C THR A 21 4.07 3.34 13.47
N GLU A 22 5.16 2.60 13.31
CA GLU A 22 5.86 2.53 12.03
C GLU A 22 4.99 1.79 10.99
N LEU A 23 4.39 0.66 11.35
CA LEU A 23 3.47 -0.08 10.48
C LEU A 23 2.29 0.80 10.02
N GLU A 24 1.73 1.59 10.92
CA GLU A 24 0.64 2.52 10.62
C GLU A 24 1.06 3.62 9.63
N GLU A 25 2.27 4.14 9.73
CA GLU A 25 2.80 5.11 8.76
C GLU A 25 2.97 4.49 7.36
N TYR A 26 3.44 3.24 7.28
CA TYR A 26 3.51 2.51 6.00
C TYR A 26 2.14 2.26 5.38
N ILE A 27 1.17 1.86 6.20
CA ILE A 27 -0.21 1.62 5.76
C ILE A 27 -0.84 2.94 5.28
N THR A 28 -0.64 4.02 6.02
CA THR A 28 -1.16 5.36 5.68
C THR A 28 -0.55 5.85 4.38
N THR A 29 0.77 5.72 4.23
CA THR A 29 1.48 6.08 2.99
C THR A 29 0.99 5.25 1.80
N ALA A 30 0.86 3.93 1.94
CA ALA A 30 0.33 3.09 0.88
C ALA A 30 -1.10 3.49 0.50
N THR A 31 -1.94 3.77 1.51
CA THR A 31 -3.33 4.15 1.34
C THR A 31 -3.47 5.48 0.61
N ASP A 32 -2.76 6.52 1.04
CA ASP A 32 -2.77 7.84 0.41
C ASP A 32 -2.37 7.75 -1.08
N ARG A 33 -1.30 7.02 -1.36
CA ARG A 33 -0.78 6.86 -2.73
C ARG A 33 -1.71 6.06 -3.62
N ILE A 34 -2.41 5.06 -3.08
CA ILE A 34 -3.45 4.32 -3.81
C ILE A 34 -4.62 5.24 -4.11
N ASN A 35 -5.13 5.96 -3.09
CA ASN A 35 -6.23 6.92 -3.21
C ASN A 35 -5.95 7.98 -4.27
N LEU A 36 -4.73 8.53 -4.30
CA LEU A 36 -4.29 9.46 -5.34
C LEU A 36 -4.29 8.84 -6.74
N ARG A 37 -3.91 7.56 -6.90
CA ARG A 37 -3.90 6.87 -8.19
C ARG A 37 -5.30 6.56 -8.71
N ILE A 38 -6.22 6.17 -7.83
CA ILE A 38 -7.59 5.80 -8.21
C ILE A 38 -8.58 6.97 -8.12
N GLY A 39 -8.16 8.12 -7.60
CA GLY A 39 -8.97 9.33 -7.48
C GLY A 39 -10.07 9.26 -6.41
N THR A 40 -9.82 8.57 -5.29
CA THR A 40 -10.79 8.42 -4.19
C THR A 40 -10.30 9.10 -2.92
N ALA A 41 -11.23 9.60 -2.10
CA ALA A 41 -10.90 10.19 -0.79
C ALA A 41 -10.69 9.12 0.31
N GLU A 42 -11.39 7.99 0.19
CA GLU A 42 -11.31 6.87 1.12
C GLU A 42 -10.93 5.59 0.37
N LEU A 43 -10.16 4.72 1.03
CA LEU A 43 -9.69 3.48 0.44
C LEU A 43 -10.86 2.47 0.31
N PRO A 44 -11.24 2.08 -0.91
CA PRO A 44 -12.32 1.12 -1.10
C PRO A 44 -11.91 -0.27 -0.59
N ASP A 45 -12.88 -1.04 -0.11
CA ASP A 45 -12.67 -2.39 0.45
C ASP A 45 -11.85 -3.31 -0.49
N GLY A 46 -12.16 -3.26 -1.79
CA GLY A 46 -11.43 -4.01 -2.82
C GLY A 46 -9.94 -3.67 -2.94
N MET A 47 -9.52 -2.48 -2.49
CA MET A 47 -8.12 -2.02 -2.52
C MET A 47 -7.41 -2.20 -1.18
N GLN A 48 -8.12 -2.53 -0.09
CA GLN A 48 -7.51 -2.77 1.23
C GLN A 48 -6.48 -3.90 1.19
N SER A 49 -6.76 -4.96 0.41
CA SER A 49 -5.82 -6.07 0.25
C SER A 49 -4.51 -5.65 -0.44
N ILE A 50 -4.59 -4.69 -1.38
CA ILE A 50 -3.42 -4.13 -2.07
C ILE A 50 -2.66 -3.20 -1.13
N ALA A 51 -3.35 -2.34 -0.37
CA ALA A 51 -2.70 -1.48 0.62
C ALA A 51 -1.90 -2.27 1.66
N VAL A 52 -2.46 -3.37 2.17
CA VAL A 52 -1.76 -4.29 3.09
C VAL A 52 -0.54 -4.92 2.42
N ASP A 53 -0.67 -5.35 1.15
CA ASP A 53 0.44 -6.00 0.44
C ASP A 53 1.60 -5.04 0.16
N VAL A 54 1.26 -3.83 -0.29
CA VAL A 54 2.22 -2.75 -0.50
C VAL A 54 2.92 -2.42 0.80
N ALA A 55 2.21 -2.23 1.92
CA ALA A 55 2.82 -1.94 3.22
C ALA A 55 3.82 -3.03 3.64
N VAL A 56 3.44 -4.30 3.53
CA VAL A 56 4.32 -5.45 3.83
C VAL A 56 5.57 -5.43 2.93
N LYS A 57 5.40 -5.20 1.63
CA LYS A 57 6.53 -5.12 0.69
C LYS A 57 7.47 -3.96 1.01
N LEU A 58 6.94 -2.79 1.37
CA LEU A 58 7.75 -1.62 1.74
C LEU A 58 8.61 -1.92 2.97
N ILE A 59 8.03 -2.56 3.98
CA ILE A 59 8.71 -2.98 5.20
C ILE A 59 9.79 -4.01 4.87
N ARG A 60 9.43 -5.10 4.18
CA ARG A 60 10.40 -6.14 3.78
C ARG A 60 11.59 -5.54 3.03
N ARG A 61 11.34 -4.63 2.11
CA ARG A 61 12.40 -3.99 1.34
C ARG A 61 13.30 -3.10 2.20
N LYS A 62 12.73 -2.34 3.16
CA LYS A 62 13.51 -1.55 4.12
C LYS A 62 14.47 -2.42 4.94
N TYR A 63 13.98 -3.54 5.46
CA TYR A 63 14.74 -4.39 6.40
C TYR A 63 15.65 -5.42 5.71
N TYR A 64 15.27 -5.95 4.54
CA TYR A 64 16.01 -7.02 3.85
C TYR A 64 16.88 -6.52 2.67
N GLU A 65 16.52 -5.41 2.00
CA GLU A 65 17.36 -4.83 0.92
C GLU A 65 18.33 -3.78 1.44
N GLY A 66 18.48 -3.65 2.77
CA GLY A 66 19.58 -2.87 3.37
C GLY A 66 19.51 -1.37 3.13
N ILE A 67 18.31 -0.79 2.93
CA ILE A 67 18.11 0.68 2.85
C ILE A 67 18.54 1.39 4.16
N VAL A 68 18.82 0.61 5.21
CA VAL A 68 19.41 1.05 6.49
C VAL A 68 20.86 1.57 6.35
N SER A 69 21.56 1.29 5.23
CA SER A 69 23.02 1.49 5.21
C SER A 69 23.51 2.94 5.07
N GLU A 70 22.65 3.93 4.76
CA GLU A 70 23.08 5.33 4.66
C GLU A 70 21.95 6.32 5.03
N GLY A 71 21.63 6.49 6.31
CA GLY A 71 21.03 7.72 6.88
C GLY A 71 19.78 8.32 6.20
N ALA A 72 19.07 7.57 5.36
CA ALA A 72 17.91 8.04 4.61
C ALA A 72 16.65 7.69 5.38
N ASP A 73 16.36 8.52 6.38
CA ASP A 73 15.20 8.51 7.28
C ASP A 73 13.84 8.69 6.55
N THR A 74 13.77 8.54 5.22
CA THR A 74 12.61 8.93 4.43
C THR A 74 12.26 7.86 3.40
N LEU A 75 11.03 7.36 3.46
CA LEU A 75 10.43 6.59 2.36
C LEU A 75 10.57 7.40 1.08
N SER A 76 11.45 6.96 0.18
CA SER A 76 11.56 7.64 -1.11
C SER A 76 10.26 7.46 -1.87
N THR A 77 9.68 8.54 -2.37
CA THR A 77 8.44 8.49 -3.15
C THR A 77 8.56 7.60 -4.38
N SER A 78 9.77 7.48 -4.93
CA SER A 78 10.12 6.58 -6.03
C SER A 78 10.05 5.11 -5.61
N PHE A 79 10.39 4.81 -4.35
CA PHE A 79 10.35 3.48 -3.79
C PHE A 79 8.90 2.97 -3.69
N VAL A 80 8.01 3.79 -3.13
CA VAL A 80 6.58 3.50 -3.05
C VAL A 80 5.95 3.41 -4.45
N ALA A 81 6.34 4.31 -5.36
CA ALA A 81 5.85 4.28 -6.72
C ALA A 81 6.22 3.00 -7.47
N ASN A 82 7.42 2.46 -7.23
CA ASN A 82 7.89 1.22 -7.83
C ASN A 82 7.06 0.01 -7.37
N VAL A 83 6.79 -0.12 -6.07
CA VAL A 83 5.92 -1.19 -5.54
C VAL A 83 4.49 -1.06 -6.07
N LEU A 84 3.95 0.17 -6.10
CA LEU A 84 2.60 0.41 -6.61
C LEU A 84 2.45 0.14 -8.11
N ALA A 85 3.53 0.22 -8.89
CA ALA A 85 3.49 -0.07 -10.32
C ALA A 85 3.10 -1.53 -10.61
N GLU A 86 3.36 -2.45 -9.67
CA GLU A 86 2.97 -3.86 -9.80
C GLU A 86 1.44 -4.06 -9.86
N TYR A 87 0.67 -3.13 -9.29
CA TYR A 87 -0.80 -3.20 -9.20
C TYR A 87 -1.50 -2.23 -10.17
N GLU A 88 -0.77 -1.67 -11.13
CA GLU A 88 -1.31 -0.65 -12.04
C GLU A 88 -2.50 -1.18 -12.84
N SER A 89 -2.45 -2.45 -13.26
CA SER A 89 -3.55 -3.13 -13.95
C SER A 89 -4.83 -3.20 -13.08
N GLU A 90 -4.71 -3.50 -11.79
CA GLU A 90 -5.84 -3.53 -10.86
C GLU A 90 -6.42 -2.14 -10.63
N PHE A 91 -5.58 -1.12 -10.51
CA PHE A 91 -6.02 0.28 -10.39
C PHE A 91 -6.79 0.71 -11.64
N GLU A 92 -6.28 0.43 -12.83
CA GLU A 92 -6.96 0.72 -14.09
C GLU A 92 -8.32 0.00 -14.21
N GLN A 93 -8.37 -1.29 -13.85
CA GLN A 93 -9.61 -2.05 -13.86
C GLN A 93 -10.63 -1.48 -12.87
N TYR A 94 -10.19 -1.07 -11.69
CA TYR A 94 -11.07 -0.44 -10.71
C TYR A 94 -11.65 0.88 -11.24
N ILE A 95 -10.81 1.78 -11.77
CA ILE A 95 -11.24 3.05 -12.35
C ILE A 95 -12.25 2.81 -13.50
N LYS A 96 -11.97 1.84 -14.39
CA LYS A 96 -12.88 1.44 -15.47
C LYS A 96 -14.23 0.95 -14.93
N ASN A 97 -14.22 0.12 -13.89
CA ASN A 97 -15.43 -0.41 -13.28
C ASN A 97 -16.27 0.66 -12.56
N VAL A 98 -15.61 1.59 -11.87
CA VAL A 98 -16.28 2.74 -11.23
C VAL A 98 -16.96 3.59 -12.30
N ASN A 99 -16.23 3.98 -13.36
CA ASN A 99 -16.80 4.78 -14.45
C ASN A 99 -17.96 4.08 -15.16
N LYS A 100 -17.88 2.76 -15.36
CA LYS A 100 -18.97 1.98 -16.00
C LYS A 100 -20.25 1.96 -15.16
N ARG A 101 -20.17 2.06 -13.83
CA ARG A 101 -21.36 2.16 -12.96
C ARG A 101 -22.08 3.51 -13.09
N VAL A 102 -21.34 4.57 -13.40
CA VAL A 102 -21.92 5.92 -13.56
C VAL A 102 -22.69 6.04 -14.88
N VAL A 103 -22.29 5.29 -15.90
CA VAL A 103 -22.95 5.26 -17.23
C VAL A 103 -24.04 4.17 -17.25
N LYS A 104 -24.99 4.21 -16.31
CA LYS A 104 -26.28 3.52 -16.49
C LYS A 104 -27.27 4.53 -17.04
N PHE A 105 -27.52 4.41 -18.35
CA PHE A 105 -28.48 5.21 -19.10
C PHE A 105 -29.87 5.12 -18.46
N LEU A 106 -30.47 6.31 -18.25
CA LEU A 106 -31.91 6.53 -18.00
C LEU A 106 -32.76 6.06 -19.17
#